data_AF-B5VNJ6-F1
#
_entry.id   AF-B5VNJ6-F1
#
_cell.length_a   1.000
_cell.length_b   1.000
_cell.length_c   1.000
_cell.angle_alpha   90.00
_cell.angle_beta   90.00
_cell.angle_gamma   90.00
#
_symmetry.space_group_name_H-M   'P 1'
#
loop_
_entity.id
_entity.type
_entity.pdbx_description
1 polymer ?
#
loop_
_entity_poly.entity_id
_entity_poly.type
_entity_poly.pdbx_seq_one_letter_code
_entity_poly.pdbx_strand_id
1 'polypeptide(L)'
;QWTAADIFKPDSYHELLNNATNVVHSLGILLENENYKQTLSKSPTYDSKSRLLSFGAGPNPLKKSSPYFTYEMMNKQSAIILADTFKQKILKKSKKEQEKANQRSFTYISADKGFPLIPSGYINSKREAEIELEKMQRYFRPIIVRPGFMFDEHRNAIGPRSFIHTALELLYCGNKFLLRNKLQLLNDLIRPTVSTQQVSKSVLKNIENPDFKGVVTLEEILKA
;
A
#
# COMPACT_ATOMS: atom_id res chain seq x y z
N GLN A 1 -10.29 19.27 1.29
CA GLN A 1 -10.13 19.77 2.68
C GLN A 1 -9.14 18.87 3.39
N TRP A 2 -8.24 19.43 4.20
CA TRP A 2 -7.33 18.66 5.04
C TRP A 2 -7.83 18.67 6.48
N THR A 3 -7.83 17.50 7.13
CA THR A 3 -8.30 17.34 8.50
C THR A 3 -7.30 16.48 9.27
N ALA A 4 -6.91 16.93 10.47
CA ALA A 4 -6.09 16.14 11.35
C ALA A 4 -6.92 15.00 11.96
N ALA A 5 -6.38 13.78 11.93
CA ALA A 5 -7.04 12.57 12.42
C ALA A 5 -5.99 11.54 12.86
N ASP A 6 -6.37 10.68 13.80
CA ASP A 6 -5.59 9.51 14.21
C ASP A 6 -6.35 8.26 13.80
N ILE A 7 -5.76 7.46 12.90
CA ILE A 7 -6.40 6.27 12.34
C ILE A 7 -6.74 5.22 13.41
N PHE A 8 -6.02 5.21 14.53
CA PHE A 8 -6.26 4.29 15.64
C PHE A 8 -7.27 4.85 16.65
N LYS A 9 -7.80 6.06 16.43
CA LYS A 9 -8.85 6.70 17.24
C LYS A 9 -10.02 7.11 16.35
N PRO A 10 -10.97 6.20 16.08
CA PRO A 10 -12.15 6.46 15.24
C PRO A 10 -12.90 7.75 15.59
N ASP A 11 -12.99 8.10 16.87
CA ASP A 11 -13.65 9.33 17.33
C ASP A 11 -13.08 10.60 16.68
N SER A 12 -11.80 10.60 16.28
CA SER A 12 -11.15 11.73 15.62
C SER A 12 -11.59 11.96 14.16
N TYR A 13 -12.18 10.98 13.49
CA TYR A 13 -12.51 11.08 12.06
C TYR A 13 -13.84 10.48 11.62
N HIS A 14 -14.53 9.72 12.49
CA HIS A 14 -15.73 8.97 12.11
C HIS A 14 -16.83 9.87 11.48
N GLU A 15 -16.99 11.11 11.93
CA GLU A 15 -17.94 12.07 11.36
C GLU A 15 -17.66 12.39 9.87
N LEU A 16 -16.39 12.36 9.45
CA LEU A 16 -16.01 12.58 8.05
C LEU A 16 -16.54 11.46 7.12
N LEU A 17 -16.87 10.30 7.68
CA LEU A 17 -17.34 9.14 6.93
C LEU A 17 -18.87 9.12 6.72
N ASN A 18 -19.63 10.00 7.38
CA ASN A 18 -21.09 9.97 7.34
C ASN A 18 -21.66 10.05 5.91
N ASN A 19 -21.02 10.86 5.05
CA ASN A 19 -21.46 11.11 3.67
C ASN A 19 -20.46 10.57 2.63
N ALA A 20 -19.46 9.82 3.05
CA ALA A 20 -18.47 9.26 2.14
C ALA A 20 -19.12 8.19 1.24
N THR A 21 -18.99 8.38 -0.08
CA THR A 21 -19.33 7.36 -1.10
C THR A 21 -18.14 6.47 -1.41
N ASN A 22 -16.91 6.96 -1.21
CA ASN A 22 -15.70 6.18 -1.28
C ASN A 22 -14.72 6.57 -0.18
N VAL A 23 -13.98 5.59 0.33
CA VAL A 23 -12.90 5.78 1.31
C VAL A 23 -11.64 5.12 0.75
N VAL A 24 -10.53 5.85 0.68
CA VAL A 24 -9.24 5.31 0.21
C VAL A 24 -8.28 5.20 1.38
N HIS A 25 -7.78 3.99 1.63
CA HIS A 25 -6.77 3.72 2.63
C HIS A 25 -5.42 3.46 1.95
N SER A 26 -4.48 4.41 2.10
CA SER A 26 -3.13 4.36 1.52
C SER A 26 -2.01 4.33 2.57
N LEU A 27 -2.33 4.09 3.84
CA LEU A 27 -1.31 3.95 4.88
C LEU A 27 -0.60 2.61 4.76
N GLY A 28 0.70 2.64 5.05
CA GLY A 28 1.53 1.44 5.11
C GLY A 28 3.01 1.76 5.27
N ILE A 29 3.77 0.77 5.72
CA ILE A 29 5.22 0.84 5.90
C ILE A 29 5.89 -0.34 5.18
N LEU A 30 7.08 -0.09 4.62
CA LEU A 30 7.92 -1.12 4.00
C LEU A 30 8.85 -1.80 5.01
N LEU A 31 9.19 -1.12 6.11
CA LEU A 31 10.13 -1.59 7.14
C LEU A 31 9.66 -1.12 8.53
N GLU A 32 9.67 -2.01 9.53
CA GLU A 32 9.36 -1.74 10.94
C GLU A 32 10.52 -1.05 11.67
N ASN A 33 11.14 -0.05 11.04
CA ASN A 33 12.21 0.73 11.65
C ASN A 33 11.89 2.21 11.49
N GLU A 34 11.41 2.87 12.55
CA GLU A 34 11.08 4.31 12.52
C GLU A 34 12.24 5.18 12.01
N ASN A 35 13.48 4.75 12.27
CA ASN A 35 14.67 5.47 11.86
C ASN A 35 15.01 5.25 10.38
N TYR A 36 14.40 4.30 9.66
CA TYR A 36 14.70 4.12 8.23
C TYR A 36 14.38 5.41 7.46
N LYS A 37 13.30 6.12 7.79
CA LYS A 37 12.99 7.39 7.13
C LYS A 37 13.97 8.52 7.52
N GLN A 38 14.51 8.48 8.74
CA GLN A 38 15.40 9.51 9.29
C GLN A 38 16.86 9.35 8.85
N THR A 39 17.41 8.13 8.82
CA THR A 39 18.77 7.84 8.31
C THR A 39 18.92 8.17 6.83
N LEU A 40 17.81 8.37 6.12
CA LEU A 40 17.75 8.56 4.68
C LEU A 40 17.39 9.98 4.25
N SER A 41 17.07 10.86 5.21
CA SER A 41 16.93 12.31 4.99
C SER A 41 18.27 13.07 5.00
N LYS A 42 19.36 12.38 5.34
CA LYS A 42 20.71 12.96 5.40
C LYS A 42 21.45 12.75 4.07
N SER A 43 21.95 13.85 3.51
CA SER A 43 22.72 13.95 2.26
C SER A 43 23.76 12.83 2.07
N PRO A 44 23.99 12.34 0.83
CA PRO A 44 25.00 11.34 0.56
C PRO A 44 26.41 11.96 0.67
N THR A 45 27.00 11.89 1.85
CA THR A 45 28.46 11.97 1.99
C THR A 45 29.13 10.71 1.46
N TYR A 46 30.34 10.88 0.94
CA TYR A 46 31.15 10.04 0.03
C TYR A 46 31.43 8.57 0.42
N ASP A 47 30.84 8.05 1.50
CA ASP A 47 31.06 6.68 1.97
C ASP A 47 29.85 5.79 1.65
N SER A 48 29.72 5.41 0.38
CA SER A 48 28.59 4.66 -0.16
C SER A 48 28.68 3.14 0.05
N LYS A 49 29.83 2.62 0.51
CA LYS A 49 30.04 1.16 0.70
C LYS A 49 29.50 0.65 2.03
N SER A 50 29.42 1.47 3.07
CA SER A 50 28.94 1.08 4.41
C SER A 50 27.42 0.99 4.53
N ARG A 51 26.65 1.66 3.65
CA ARG A 51 25.18 1.70 3.72
C ARG A 51 24.48 0.48 3.15
N LEU A 52 25.08 -0.20 2.16
CA LEU A 52 24.49 -1.42 1.58
C LEU A 52 24.48 -2.58 2.61
N LEU A 53 25.48 -2.63 3.50
CA LEU A 53 25.60 -3.64 4.55
C LEU A 53 24.65 -3.43 5.73
N SER A 54 24.09 -2.22 5.88
CA SER A 54 23.17 -1.88 6.96
C SER A 54 21.71 -2.28 6.70
N PHE A 55 21.39 -2.76 5.50
CA PHE A 55 20.07 -3.34 5.20
C PHE A 55 19.89 -4.76 5.78
N GLY A 56 20.97 -5.41 6.22
CA GLY A 56 20.95 -6.73 6.89
C GLY A 56 21.19 -6.68 8.40
N ALA A 57 21.56 -5.53 8.96
CA ALA A 57 21.72 -5.37 10.40
C ALA A 57 20.34 -5.12 11.03
N GLY A 58 19.79 -6.15 11.68
CA GLY A 58 18.55 -6.04 12.44
C GLY A 58 18.58 -4.86 13.41
N PRO A 59 17.43 -4.23 13.69
CA PRO A 59 17.38 -3.07 14.56
C PRO A 59 17.98 -3.39 15.94
N ASN A 60 18.64 -2.41 16.56
CA ASN A 60 19.09 -2.51 17.95
C ASN A 60 17.86 -2.84 18.84
N PRO A 61 17.81 -4.03 19.48
CA PRO A 61 16.64 -4.52 20.19
C PRO A 61 16.24 -3.66 21.41
N LEU A 62 17.05 -2.68 21.78
CA LEU A 62 16.82 -1.75 22.90
C LEU A 62 16.15 -0.42 22.50
N LYS A 63 16.00 -0.10 21.21
CA LYS A 63 15.23 1.07 20.77
C LYS A 63 13.76 0.69 20.61
N LYS A 64 12.92 1.10 21.57
CA LYS A 64 11.46 0.94 21.47
C LYS A 64 10.95 1.70 20.24
N SER A 65 10.59 0.99 19.18
CA SER A 65 9.70 1.52 18.15
C SER A 65 8.33 1.77 18.77
N SER A 66 7.59 2.78 18.29
CA SER A 66 6.18 2.94 18.63
C SER A 66 5.45 1.61 18.44
N PRO A 67 4.61 1.19 19.39
CA PRO A 67 3.84 -0.06 19.23
C PRO A 67 2.94 -0.03 17.99
N TYR A 68 2.63 1.17 17.48
CA TYR A 68 1.85 1.38 16.28
C TYR A 68 2.67 1.31 14.98
N PHE A 69 4.01 1.36 15.02
CA PHE A 69 4.86 1.34 13.82
C PHE A 69 5.31 -0.08 13.44
N THR A 70 4.34 -1.00 13.38
CA THR A 70 4.53 -2.39 12.96
C THR A 70 3.73 -2.67 11.69
N TYR A 71 4.04 -3.74 10.97
CA TYR A 71 3.27 -4.20 9.82
C TYR A 71 1.84 -4.54 10.23
N GLU A 72 1.66 -5.24 11.36
CA GLU A 72 0.35 -5.54 11.91
C GLU A 72 -0.47 -4.26 12.11
N MET A 73 0.10 -3.25 12.76
CA MET A 73 -0.65 -2.03 13.05
C MET A 73 -0.83 -1.13 11.82
N MET A 74 0.23 -0.87 11.06
CA MET A 74 0.22 0.10 9.96
C MET A 74 -0.33 -0.43 8.64
N ASN A 75 -0.12 -1.71 8.31
CA ASN A 75 -0.56 -2.26 7.03
C ASN A 75 -1.93 -2.93 7.16
N LYS A 76 -2.24 -3.54 8.33
CA LYS A 76 -3.45 -4.33 8.53
C LYS A 76 -4.48 -3.64 9.43
N GLN A 77 -4.16 -3.41 10.71
CA GLN A 77 -5.14 -2.91 11.67
C GLN A 77 -5.65 -1.51 11.29
N SER A 78 -4.79 -0.62 10.81
CA SER A 78 -5.19 0.70 10.28
C SER A 78 -6.30 0.62 9.22
N ALA A 79 -6.20 -0.33 8.29
CA ALA A 79 -7.18 -0.53 7.23
C ALA A 79 -8.47 -1.13 7.77
N ILE A 80 -8.37 -2.15 8.64
CA ILE A 80 -9.53 -2.81 9.26
C ILE A 80 -10.30 -1.84 10.15
N ILE A 81 -9.61 -1.05 10.98
CA ILE A 81 -10.25 -0.06 11.87
C ILE A 81 -11.01 0.99 11.05
N LEU A 82 -10.40 1.52 9.98
CA LEU A 82 -11.08 2.47 9.11
C LEU A 82 -12.29 1.86 8.40
N ALA A 83 -12.14 0.64 7.88
CA ALA A 83 -13.22 -0.08 7.20
C ALA A 83 -14.37 -0.44 8.15
N ASP A 84 -14.06 -0.88 9.37
CA ASP A 84 -15.06 -1.14 10.40
C ASP A 84 -15.79 0.15 10.79
N THR A 85 -15.05 1.24 11.01
CA THR A 85 -15.64 2.56 11.30
C THR A 85 -16.60 2.98 10.18
N PHE A 86 -16.20 2.80 8.92
CA PHE A 86 -17.05 3.10 7.77
C PHE A 86 -18.30 2.21 7.74
N LYS A 87 -18.14 0.90 7.97
CA LYS A 87 -19.25 -0.05 8.12
C LYS A 87 -20.22 0.39 9.22
N GLN A 88 -19.74 0.79 10.40
CA GLN A 88 -20.59 1.25 11.50
C GLN A 88 -21.41 2.48 11.10
N LYS A 89 -20.82 3.41 10.33
CA LYS A 89 -21.56 4.58 9.81
C LYS A 89 -22.63 4.19 8.79
N ILE A 90 -22.40 3.15 7.99
CA ILE A 90 -23.41 2.62 7.07
C ILE A 90 -24.55 1.95 7.84
N LEU A 91 -24.23 1.13 8.86
CA LEU A 91 -25.22 0.44 9.70
C LEU A 91 -26.16 1.38 10.46
N LYS A 92 -25.69 2.60 10.78
CA LYS A 92 -26.52 3.64 11.41
C LYS A 92 -27.50 4.33 10.46
N LYS A 93 -27.40 4.11 9.14
CA LYS A 93 -28.33 4.66 8.14
C LYS A 93 -29.61 3.82 8.05
N SER A 94 -30.64 4.34 7.39
CA SER A 94 -31.90 3.63 7.14
C SER A 94 -31.69 2.35 6.32
N LYS A 95 -32.62 1.38 6.40
CA LYS A 95 -32.54 0.11 5.65
C LYS A 95 -32.33 0.31 4.14
N LYS A 96 -33.10 1.24 3.54
CA LYS A 96 -32.96 1.62 2.12
C LYS A 96 -31.57 2.14 1.77
N GLU A 97 -30.93 2.87 2.70
CA GLU A 97 -29.57 3.36 2.51
C GLU A 97 -28.53 2.25 2.68
N GLN A 98 -28.77 1.29 3.57
CA GLN A 98 -27.89 0.12 3.75
C GLN A 98 -27.87 -0.78 2.51
N GLU A 99 -28.99 -0.92 1.80
CA GLU A 99 -29.10 -1.71 0.57
C GLU A 99 -28.27 -1.14 -0.60
N LYS A 100 -27.86 0.13 -0.54
CA LYS A 100 -27.01 0.80 -1.54
C LYS A 100 -25.52 0.47 -1.39
N ALA A 101 -25.17 -0.77 -1.06
CA ALA A 101 -23.78 -1.20 -0.89
C ALA A 101 -22.95 -1.01 -2.18
N ASN A 102 -23.58 -1.22 -3.35
CA ASN A 102 -22.99 -0.99 -4.67
C ASN A 102 -22.73 0.50 -4.99
N GLN A 103 -23.26 1.43 -4.21
CA GLN A 103 -22.97 2.86 -4.36
C GLN A 103 -21.80 3.31 -3.47
N ARG A 104 -21.25 2.40 -2.67
CA ARG A 104 -20.16 2.68 -1.74
C ARG A 104 -18.96 1.82 -2.07
N SER A 105 -17.78 2.40 -1.92
CA SER A 105 -16.53 1.66 -2.11
C SER A 105 -15.55 1.95 -0.98
N PHE A 106 -14.69 0.97 -0.73
CA PHE A 106 -13.56 1.08 0.15
C PHE A 106 -12.34 0.60 -0.62
N THR A 107 -11.45 1.54 -0.95
CA THR A 107 -10.24 1.26 -1.70
C THR A 107 -9.08 1.04 -0.74
N TYR A 108 -8.38 -0.08 -0.86
CA TYR A 108 -7.16 -0.36 -0.11
C TYR A 108 -5.97 -0.47 -1.05
N ILE A 109 -4.94 0.35 -0.81
CA ILE A 109 -3.68 0.28 -1.56
C ILE A 109 -2.79 -0.79 -0.94
N SER A 110 -2.86 -1.98 -1.49
CA SER A 110 -2.08 -3.16 -1.11
C SER A 110 -0.73 -3.18 -1.83
N ALA A 111 -0.29 -4.35 -2.30
CA ALA A 111 0.89 -4.59 -3.12
C ALA A 111 0.68 -5.85 -3.97
N ASP A 112 1.26 -5.82 -5.16
CA ASP A 112 1.31 -6.96 -6.07
C ASP A 112 2.07 -8.14 -5.46
N LYS A 113 3.32 -7.92 -5.04
CA LYS A 113 4.17 -8.94 -4.41
C LYS A 113 5.09 -8.32 -3.35
N GLY A 114 5.73 -9.19 -2.57
CA GLY A 114 6.88 -8.81 -1.76
C GLY A 114 8.09 -8.54 -2.65
N PHE A 115 9.06 -7.79 -2.13
CA PHE A 115 10.30 -7.48 -2.83
C PHE A 115 11.46 -8.25 -2.21
N PRO A 116 12.52 -8.57 -2.98
CA PRO A 116 13.79 -8.99 -2.40
C PRO A 116 14.23 -8.00 -1.32
N LEU A 117 14.80 -8.49 -0.21
CA LEU A 117 15.28 -7.71 0.95
C LEU A 117 14.19 -7.11 1.85
N ILE A 118 12.91 -7.14 1.46
CA ILE A 118 11.82 -6.69 2.31
C ILE A 118 11.27 -7.89 3.10
N PRO A 119 11.14 -7.79 4.44
CA PRO A 119 10.62 -8.88 5.25
C PRO A 119 9.22 -9.34 4.79
N SER A 120 8.95 -10.64 4.81
CA SER A 120 7.67 -11.22 4.39
C SER A 120 6.47 -10.68 5.17
N GLY A 121 6.68 -10.23 6.41
CA GLY A 121 5.66 -9.54 7.22
C GLY A 121 5.02 -8.35 6.50
N TYR A 122 5.75 -7.65 5.63
CA TYR A 122 5.20 -6.59 4.80
C TYR A 122 4.06 -7.08 3.88
N ILE A 123 4.33 -8.11 3.07
CA ILE A 123 3.33 -8.60 2.11
C ILE A 123 2.24 -9.41 2.81
N ASN A 124 2.58 -10.18 3.84
CA ASN A 124 1.64 -11.00 4.58
C ASN A 124 0.60 -10.12 5.31
N SER A 125 1.03 -9.08 6.01
CA SER A 125 0.10 -8.13 6.66
C SER A 125 -0.86 -7.46 5.67
N LYS A 126 -0.38 -7.11 4.47
CA LYS A 126 -1.25 -6.60 3.40
C LYS A 126 -2.26 -7.65 2.92
N ARG A 127 -1.86 -8.92 2.74
CA ARG A 127 -2.78 -10.01 2.38
C ARG A 127 -3.84 -10.28 3.44
N GLU A 128 -3.45 -10.24 4.71
CA GLU A 128 -4.41 -10.39 5.82
C GLU A 128 -5.43 -9.26 5.82
N ALA A 129 -5.00 -8.01 5.56
CA ALA A 129 -5.91 -6.88 5.43
C ALA A 129 -6.90 -7.08 4.28
N GLU A 130 -6.43 -7.54 3.12
CA GLU A 130 -7.29 -7.85 1.95
C GLU A 130 -8.40 -8.84 2.31
N ILE A 131 -8.05 -9.95 2.97
CA ILE A 131 -9.00 -11.00 3.39
C ILE A 131 -10.08 -10.41 4.33
N GLU A 132 -9.69 -9.59 5.30
CA GLU A 132 -10.65 -8.98 6.22
C GLU A 132 -11.57 -7.96 5.53
N LEU A 133 -11.04 -7.19 4.57
CA LEU A 133 -11.85 -6.24 3.79
C LEU A 133 -12.85 -6.95 2.87
N GLU A 134 -12.47 -8.08 2.27
CA GLU A 134 -13.37 -8.89 1.44
C GLU A 134 -14.59 -9.40 2.23
N LYS A 135 -14.40 -9.77 3.51
CA LYS A 135 -15.51 -10.16 4.40
C LYS A 135 -16.55 -9.05 4.60
N MET A 136 -16.17 -7.79 4.39
CA MET A 136 -17.07 -6.63 4.54
C MET A 136 -17.82 -6.25 3.26
N GLN A 137 -17.72 -7.05 2.18
CA GLN A 137 -18.33 -6.75 0.87
C GLN A 137 -19.86 -6.52 0.86
N ARG A 138 -20.55 -6.94 1.93
CA ARG A 138 -21.99 -6.70 2.09
C ARG A 138 -22.32 -5.22 2.35
N TYR A 139 -21.38 -4.45 2.87
CA TYR A 139 -21.62 -3.06 3.30
C TYR A 139 -21.13 -2.03 2.28
N PHE A 140 -20.03 -2.34 1.61
CA PHE A 140 -19.42 -1.53 0.57
C PHE A 140 -18.65 -2.45 -0.37
N ARG A 141 -18.31 -1.97 -1.56
CA ARG A 141 -17.44 -2.70 -2.50
C ARG A 141 -15.98 -2.55 -2.10
N PRO A 142 -15.27 -3.63 -1.73
CA PRO A 142 -13.83 -3.56 -1.54
C PRO A 142 -13.16 -3.43 -2.91
N ILE A 143 -12.26 -2.45 -3.06
CA ILE A 143 -11.40 -2.27 -4.23
C ILE A 143 -9.96 -2.43 -3.75
N ILE A 144 -9.38 -3.60 -4.00
CA ILE A 144 -8.06 -3.97 -3.50
C ILE A 144 -7.05 -3.72 -4.62
N VAL A 145 -6.29 -2.65 -4.52
CA VAL A 145 -5.33 -2.27 -5.56
C VAL A 145 -3.98 -2.86 -5.22
N ARG A 146 -3.43 -3.68 -6.11
CA ARG A 146 -2.15 -4.37 -5.95
C ARG A 146 -1.11 -3.79 -6.91
N PRO A 147 -0.56 -2.59 -6.64
CA PRO A 147 0.47 -2.02 -7.49
C PRO A 147 1.81 -2.74 -7.29
N GLY A 148 2.68 -2.61 -8.29
CA GLY A 148 4.10 -2.90 -8.17
C GLY A 148 4.81 -1.81 -7.36
N PHE A 149 6.14 -1.74 -7.45
CA PHE A 149 6.86 -0.66 -6.80
C PHE A 149 6.49 0.69 -7.44
N MET A 150 5.95 1.61 -6.65
CA MET A 150 5.48 2.89 -7.15
C MET A 150 6.59 3.94 -7.17
N PHE A 151 6.67 4.70 -8.26
CA PHE A 151 7.47 5.92 -8.36
C PHE A 151 6.58 7.10 -8.76
N ASP A 152 7.07 8.31 -8.50
CA ASP A 152 6.39 9.54 -8.88
C ASP A 152 7.11 10.14 -10.09
N GLU A 153 6.42 10.23 -11.23
CA GLU A 153 6.96 10.76 -12.48
C GLU A 153 7.41 12.23 -12.37
N HIS A 154 6.79 13.00 -11.47
CA HIS A 154 7.03 14.45 -11.33
C HIS A 154 8.01 14.79 -10.22
N ARG A 155 8.44 13.81 -9.42
CA ARG A 155 9.44 14.02 -8.38
C ARG A 155 10.74 13.31 -8.74
N ASN A 156 11.77 14.10 -8.99
CA ASN A 156 13.17 13.64 -8.92
C ASN A 156 13.54 13.38 -7.45
N ALA A 157 12.96 12.34 -6.85
CA ALA A 157 13.16 12.04 -5.45
C ALA A 157 14.52 11.35 -5.26
N ILE A 158 15.57 12.11 -4.94
CA ILE A 158 16.82 11.54 -4.44
C ILE A 158 16.55 10.95 -3.06
N GLY A 159 16.54 9.62 -2.96
CA GLY A 159 16.23 8.94 -1.72
C GLY A 159 16.14 7.41 -1.87
N PRO A 160 15.80 6.70 -0.78
CA PRO A 160 15.80 5.22 -0.73
C PRO A 160 14.88 4.60 -1.75
N ARG A 161 13.73 5.25 -1.98
CA ARG A 161 12.77 4.81 -2.98
C ARG A 161 13.35 4.89 -4.38
N SER A 162 14.15 5.91 -4.68
CA SER A 162 14.86 5.99 -5.96
C SER A 162 15.95 4.93 -6.05
N PHE A 163 16.70 4.65 -4.98
CA PHE A 163 17.67 3.53 -5.00
C PHE A 163 17.01 2.17 -5.23
N ILE A 164 15.90 1.89 -4.53
CA ILE A 164 15.13 0.66 -4.73
C ILE A 164 14.55 0.62 -6.14
N HIS A 165 13.97 1.73 -6.62
CA HIS A 165 13.47 1.85 -7.98
C HIS A 165 14.55 1.55 -9.01
N THR A 166 15.72 2.20 -8.92
CA THR A 166 16.85 1.98 -9.84
C THR A 166 17.36 0.54 -9.78
N ALA A 167 17.46 -0.05 -8.58
CA ALA A 167 17.86 -1.45 -8.43
C ALA A 167 16.84 -2.41 -9.07
N LEU A 168 15.54 -2.16 -8.85
CA LEU A 168 14.47 -2.97 -9.44
C LEU A 168 14.42 -2.83 -10.96
N GLU A 169 14.55 -1.61 -11.49
CA GLU A 169 14.60 -1.36 -12.93
C GLU A 169 15.81 -2.04 -13.59
N LEU A 170 16.98 -1.97 -12.95
CA LEU A 170 18.18 -2.66 -13.43
C LEU A 170 17.98 -4.18 -13.47
N LEU A 171 17.42 -4.75 -12.39
CA LEU A 171 17.13 -6.18 -12.30
C LEU A 171 16.08 -6.60 -13.34
N TYR A 172 15.03 -5.80 -13.50
CA TYR A 172 13.96 -6.08 -14.46
C TYR A 172 14.47 -6.01 -15.90
N CYS A 173 15.18 -4.94 -16.27
CA CYS A 173 15.80 -4.79 -17.58
C CYS A 173 16.82 -5.90 -17.85
N GLY A 174 17.65 -6.22 -16.86
CA GLY A 174 18.64 -7.30 -16.94
C GLY A 174 17.98 -8.66 -17.18
N ASN A 175 16.94 -9.00 -16.42
CA ASN A 175 16.18 -10.24 -16.63
C ASN A 175 15.52 -10.30 -18.02
N LYS A 176 14.90 -9.20 -18.45
CA LYS A 176 14.27 -9.09 -19.78
C LYS A 176 15.28 -9.24 -20.91
N PHE A 177 16.45 -8.62 -20.79
CA PHE A 177 17.49 -8.63 -21.83
C PHE A 177 18.29 -9.94 -21.86
N LEU A 178 18.79 -10.39 -20.71
CA LEU A 178 19.69 -11.54 -20.63
C LEU A 178 18.95 -12.87 -20.66
N LEU A 179 17.81 -12.96 -19.97
CA LEU A 179 17.09 -14.22 -19.78
C LEU A 179 15.83 -14.32 -20.64
N ARG A 180 15.48 -13.27 -21.41
CA ARG A 180 14.25 -13.17 -22.22
C ARG A 180 13.00 -13.62 -21.43
N ASN A 181 12.98 -13.36 -20.12
CA ASN A 181 11.93 -13.82 -19.20
C ASN A 181 11.69 -15.35 -19.21
N LYS A 182 12.70 -16.18 -19.51
CA LYS A 182 12.53 -17.65 -19.54
C LYS A 182 12.48 -18.30 -18.15
N LEU A 183 12.98 -17.63 -17.11
CA LEU A 183 12.97 -18.15 -15.74
C LEU A 183 11.76 -17.61 -14.97
N GLN A 184 10.75 -18.46 -14.83
CA GLN A 184 9.46 -18.09 -14.24
C GLN A 184 9.57 -17.61 -12.79
N LEU A 185 10.40 -18.27 -11.97
CA LEU A 185 10.72 -17.86 -10.60
C LEU A 185 11.33 -16.45 -10.50
N LEU A 186 12.18 -16.08 -11.46
CA LEU A 186 12.84 -14.77 -11.46
C LEU A 186 11.87 -13.66 -11.91
N ASN A 187 11.05 -13.94 -12.92
CA ASN A 187 9.97 -13.04 -13.35
C ASN A 187 8.93 -12.83 -12.25
N ASP A 188 8.68 -13.87 -11.46
CA ASP A 188 7.74 -13.79 -10.36
C ASP A 188 8.26 -12.93 -9.21
N LEU A 189 9.57 -12.83 -9.06
CA LEU A 189 10.21 -12.02 -8.02
C LEU A 189 10.46 -10.57 -8.46
N ILE A 190 10.76 -10.36 -9.74
CA ILE A 190 11.13 -9.06 -10.31
C ILE A 190 9.98 -8.55 -11.18
N ARG A 191 9.08 -7.78 -10.56
CA ARG A 191 7.90 -7.19 -11.20
C ARG A 191 8.18 -5.75 -11.65
N PRO A 192 7.55 -5.27 -12.74
CA PRO A 192 7.76 -3.91 -13.24
C PRO A 192 7.33 -2.86 -12.22
N THR A 193 7.99 -1.70 -12.26
CA THR A 193 7.57 -0.53 -11.50
C THR A 193 6.36 0.13 -12.18
N VAL A 194 5.64 0.98 -11.44
CA VAL A 194 4.44 1.65 -11.93
C VAL A 194 4.37 3.06 -11.39
N SER A 195 3.85 4.02 -12.15
CA SER A 195 3.75 5.38 -11.62
C SER A 195 2.56 5.56 -10.69
N THR A 196 2.69 6.48 -9.74
CA THR A 196 1.58 6.89 -8.87
C THR A 196 0.38 7.41 -9.67
N GLN A 197 0.64 8.01 -10.83
CA GLN A 197 -0.36 8.53 -11.76
C GLN A 197 -1.17 7.40 -12.39
N GLN A 198 -0.52 6.34 -12.88
CA GLN A 198 -1.20 5.14 -13.40
C GLN A 198 -2.05 4.45 -12.33
N VAL A 199 -1.50 4.28 -11.13
CA VAL A 199 -2.25 3.71 -9.99
C VAL A 199 -3.47 4.57 -9.67
N SER A 200 -3.32 5.90 -9.64
CA SER A 200 -4.42 6.83 -9.38
C SER A 200 -5.52 6.76 -10.45
N LYS A 201 -5.14 6.71 -11.74
CA LYS A 201 -6.11 6.53 -12.85
C LYS A 201 -6.89 5.23 -12.70
N SER A 202 -6.18 4.14 -12.41
CA SER A 202 -6.79 2.82 -12.20
C SER A 202 -7.73 2.82 -10.99
N VAL A 203 -7.35 3.47 -9.89
CA VAL A 203 -8.21 3.63 -8.70
C VAL A 203 -9.50 4.36 -9.07
N LEU A 204 -9.41 5.54 -9.71
CA LEU A 204 -10.58 6.34 -10.08
C LEU A 204 -11.53 5.58 -11.02
N LYS A 205 -10.99 4.94 -12.06
CA LYS A 205 -11.75 4.11 -13.00
C LYS A 205 -12.56 3.02 -12.29
N ASN A 206 -11.98 2.34 -11.30
CA ASN A 206 -12.65 1.27 -10.57
C ASN A 206 -13.66 1.78 -9.52
N ILE A 207 -13.44 2.97 -8.96
CA ILE A 207 -14.42 3.64 -8.08
C ILE A 207 -15.66 4.04 -8.87
N GLU A 208 -15.46 4.58 -10.08
CA GLU A 208 -16.52 5.02 -10.98
C GLU A 208 -17.34 3.86 -11.54
N ASN A 209 -16.77 2.65 -11.60
CA ASN A 209 -17.50 1.46 -12.03
C ASN A 209 -18.40 0.93 -10.89
N PRO A 210 -19.75 1.03 -10.98
CA PRO A 210 -20.68 0.56 -9.95
C PRO A 210 -20.56 -0.95 -9.67
N ASP A 211 -20.16 -1.74 -10.67
CA ASP A 211 -20.20 -3.19 -10.63
C ASP A 211 -18.87 -3.82 -10.21
N PHE A 212 -17.78 -3.04 -10.19
CA PHE A 212 -16.48 -3.56 -9.82
C PHE A 212 -16.34 -3.73 -8.29
N LYS A 213 -15.84 -4.90 -7.90
CA LYS A 213 -15.33 -5.19 -6.56
C LYS A 213 -14.26 -6.27 -6.66
N GLY A 214 -13.29 -6.24 -5.75
CA GLY A 214 -12.21 -7.20 -5.68
C GLY A 214 -10.86 -6.60 -6.05
N VAL A 215 -9.99 -7.43 -6.61
CA VAL A 215 -8.58 -7.12 -6.82
C VAL A 215 -8.37 -6.42 -8.15
N VAL A 216 -7.68 -5.28 -8.12
CA VAL A 216 -7.07 -4.62 -9.28
C VAL A 216 -5.60 -5.05 -9.34
N THR A 217 -5.27 -5.84 -10.34
CA THR A 217 -3.93 -6.44 -10.54
C THR A 217 -2.93 -5.45 -11.11
N LEU A 218 -1.64 -5.75 -10.97
CA LEU A 218 -0.58 -4.95 -11.59
C LEU A 218 -0.74 -4.91 -13.11
N GLU A 219 -1.10 -6.03 -13.74
CA GLU A 219 -1.33 -6.15 -15.17
C GLU A 219 -2.44 -5.22 -15.68
N GLU A 220 -3.48 -5.00 -14.89
CA GLU A 220 -4.55 -4.05 -15.21
C GLU A 220 -4.11 -2.60 -15.03
N ILE A 221 -3.34 -2.31 -13.97
CA ILE A 221 -2.82 -0.97 -13.71
C ILE A 221 -1.85 -0.53 -14.81
N LEU A 222 -1.00 -1.44 -15.31
CA LEU A 222 -0.05 -1.15 -16.39
C LEU A 222 -0.73 -0.81 -17.72
N LYS A 223 -2.01 -1.15 -17.89
CA LYS A 223 -2.82 -0.84 -19.08
C LYS A 223 -3.65 0.44 -18.92
N ALA A 224 -3.59 1.11 -17.76
CA ALA A 224 -4.40 2.29 -17.44
C ALA A 224 -3.84 3.61 -17.96
#